data_AF-X1P113-F1
#
_entry.id   AF-X1P113-F1
#
_cell.length_a   1.000
_cell.length_b   1.000
_cell.length_c   1.000
_cell.angle_alpha   90.00
_cell.angle_beta   90.00
_cell.angle_gamma   90.00
#
_symmetry.space_group_name_H-M   'P 1'
#
loop_
_entity.id
_entity.type
_entity.pdbx_description
1 polymer ?
#
loop_
_entity_poly.entity_id
_entity_poly.type
_entity_poly.pdbx_seq_one_letter_code
_entity_poly.pdbx_strand_id
1 'polypeptide(L)'
;MTNPEKLGRGMKFTLDKKIWQASPWKLKIWIYLYEQANYTDGIYQDIEIKRGQLYRSVRQIQRACSYKIGYRTKKPSFSTVRTILEELTEEERITQRTTHLGTLFTICNYEALRAFPETRTAQRSEQSEGDLPASISTEETTRIDTLIKLYQEKFPGHVKRIGRKTVFKMRDIIEGALQDGISLEAIKERIDKAKEG
;
A
#
# COMPACT_ATOMS: atom_id res chain seq x y z
N MET A 1 -15.48 -5.54 -25.79
CA MET A 1 -15.60 -6.89 -25.21
C MET A 1 -14.24 -7.28 -24.66
N THR A 2 -14.02 -7.06 -23.37
CA THR A 2 -12.73 -7.33 -22.71
C THR A 2 -12.88 -8.64 -21.95
N ASN A 3 -12.09 -9.65 -22.34
CA ASN A 3 -12.19 -11.02 -21.87
C ASN A 3 -12.03 -11.13 -20.33
N PRO A 4 -13.02 -11.65 -19.58
CA PRO A 4 -12.96 -11.80 -18.12
C PRO A 4 -12.00 -12.90 -17.62
N GLU A 5 -11.36 -13.68 -18.49
CA GLU A 5 -10.45 -14.77 -18.08
C GLU A 5 -9.03 -14.32 -17.67
N LYS A 6 -8.70 -13.02 -17.73
CA LYS A 6 -7.36 -12.53 -17.37
C LYS A 6 -7.18 -12.05 -15.92
N LEU A 7 -8.22 -12.09 -15.09
CA LEU A 7 -8.15 -11.59 -13.71
C LEU A 7 -8.65 -12.65 -12.70
N GLY A 8 -7.94 -13.77 -12.62
CA GLY A 8 -8.30 -14.81 -11.66
C GLY A 8 -7.42 -16.04 -11.71
N ARG A 9 -6.18 -15.94 -11.20
CA ARG A 9 -5.39 -17.13 -10.80
C ARG A 9 -4.28 -16.74 -9.82
N GLY A 10 -4.61 -16.75 -8.52
CA GLY A 10 -3.71 -16.85 -7.36
C GLY A 10 -2.63 -15.77 -7.19
N MET A 11 -2.84 -14.86 -6.23
CA MET A 11 -1.77 -13.96 -5.74
C MET A 11 -0.54 -14.76 -5.31
N LYS A 12 0.59 -14.57 -6.01
CA LYS A 12 1.92 -14.99 -5.54
C LYS A 12 3.00 -14.14 -6.19
N PHE A 13 3.72 -13.32 -5.43
CA PHE A 13 4.75 -12.43 -5.97
C PHE A 13 6.00 -12.27 -5.12
N THR A 14 6.97 -13.17 -5.29
CA THR A 14 8.35 -12.87 -4.88
C THR A 14 9.14 -12.34 -6.07
N LEU A 15 9.11 -13.04 -7.22
CA LEU A 15 9.72 -12.61 -8.49
C LEU A 15 8.90 -13.21 -9.64
N ASP A 16 7.98 -12.46 -10.23
CA ASP A 16 7.21 -12.90 -11.39
C ASP A 16 7.85 -12.49 -12.71
N LYS A 17 7.26 -12.96 -13.82
CA LYS A 17 7.70 -12.62 -15.18
C LYS A 17 7.77 -11.10 -15.40
N LYS A 18 6.85 -10.32 -14.83
CA LYS A 18 6.83 -8.86 -15.00
C LYS A 18 8.05 -8.19 -14.36
N ILE A 19 8.37 -8.54 -13.11
CA ILE A 19 9.57 -8.02 -12.43
C ILE A 19 10.85 -8.56 -13.05
N TRP A 20 10.85 -9.83 -13.45
CA TRP A 20 12.03 -10.47 -14.05
C TRP A 20 12.42 -9.86 -15.40
N GLN A 21 11.43 -9.44 -16.20
CA GLN A 21 11.65 -8.78 -17.50
C GLN A 21 11.77 -7.25 -17.39
N ALA A 22 11.65 -6.69 -16.19
CA ALA A 22 11.75 -5.26 -15.98
C ALA A 22 13.21 -4.76 -16.11
N SER A 23 13.39 -3.44 -16.00
CA SER A 23 14.73 -2.86 -15.99
C SER A 23 15.59 -3.45 -14.86
N PRO A 24 16.92 -3.61 -15.04
CA PRO A 24 17.79 -4.13 -13.99
C PRO A 24 17.71 -3.32 -12.68
N TRP A 25 17.42 -2.02 -12.78
CA TRP A 25 17.21 -1.16 -11.61
C TRP A 25 15.93 -1.50 -10.87
N LYS A 26 14.82 -1.76 -11.59
CA LYS A 26 13.54 -2.13 -10.98
C LYS A 26 13.65 -3.46 -10.26
N LEU A 27 14.26 -4.45 -10.91
CA LEU A 27 14.53 -5.75 -10.30
C LEU A 27 15.36 -5.61 -9.02
N LYS A 28 16.47 -4.87 -9.08
CA LYS A 28 17.36 -4.69 -7.92
C LYS A 28 16.68 -3.95 -6.77
N ILE A 29 15.93 -2.89 -7.06
CA ILE A 29 15.19 -2.13 -6.04
C ILE A 29 14.11 -2.99 -5.41
N TRP A 30 13.36 -3.75 -6.20
CA TRP A 30 12.34 -4.67 -5.69
C TRP A 30 12.94 -5.71 -4.74
N ILE A 31 14.00 -6.40 -5.16
CA ILE A 31 14.71 -7.39 -4.31
C ILE A 31 15.18 -6.73 -3.02
N TYR A 32 15.79 -5.55 -3.11
CA TYR A 32 16.24 -4.82 -1.93
C TYR A 32 15.08 -4.50 -0.97
N LEU A 33 13.96 -3.98 -1.46
CA LEU A 33 12.81 -3.66 -0.60
C LEU A 33 12.24 -4.92 0.06
N TYR A 34 12.10 -6.00 -0.69
CA TYR A 34 11.57 -7.27 -0.21
C TYR A 34 12.44 -7.89 0.88
N GLU A 35 13.76 -7.97 0.65
CA GLU A 35 14.73 -8.57 1.58
C GLU A 35 14.95 -7.73 2.84
N GLN A 36 14.79 -6.41 2.74
CA GLN A 36 14.99 -5.49 3.86
C GLN A 36 13.73 -5.25 4.68
N ALA A 37 12.57 -5.69 4.20
CA ALA A 37 11.32 -5.61 4.97
C ALA A 37 11.42 -6.45 6.24
N ASN A 38 10.92 -5.89 7.35
CA ASN A 38 11.03 -6.50 8.66
C ASN A 38 10.34 -7.86 8.73
N TYR A 39 11.01 -8.84 9.34
CA TYR A 39 10.49 -10.19 9.55
C TYR A 39 9.55 -10.31 10.74
N THR A 40 9.79 -9.49 11.74
CA THR A 40 9.01 -9.38 12.97
C THR A 40 8.70 -7.92 13.22
N ASP A 41 7.69 -7.66 14.02
CA ASP A 41 7.42 -6.30 14.48
C ASP A 41 8.64 -5.77 15.25
N GLY A 42 8.86 -4.47 15.17
CA GLY A 42 9.99 -3.82 15.83
C GLY A 42 9.83 -2.31 15.86
N ILE A 43 10.81 -1.65 16.47
CA ILE A 43 10.85 -0.19 16.59
C ILE A 43 12.08 0.31 15.85
N TYR A 44 11.90 1.33 15.02
CA TYR A 44 12.97 2.02 14.33
C TYR A 44 12.79 3.52 14.49
N GLN A 45 13.74 4.19 15.15
CA GLN A 45 13.69 5.64 15.40
C GLN A 45 12.34 6.07 16.01
N ASP A 46 11.92 5.37 17.06
CA ASP A 46 10.66 5.60 17.80
C ASP A 46 9.37 5.41 16.97
N ILE A 47 9.48 4.81 15.78
CA ILE A 47 8.35 4.43 14.94
C ILE A 47 8.18 2.92 14.99
N GLU A 48 6.97 2.47 15.31
CA GLU A 48 6.59 1.06 15.19
C GLU A 48 6.60 0.65 13.71
N ILE A 49 7.41 -0.37 13.39
CA ILE A 49 7.48 -0.98 12.07
C ILE A 49 6.96 -2.41 12.21
N LYS A 50 5.85 -2.69 11.54
CA LYS A 50 5.26 -4.03 11.51
C LYS A 50 6.02 -4.95 10.55
N ARG A 51 5.80 -6.25 10.70
CA ARG A 51 6.24 -7.26 9.74
C ARG A 51 5.83 -6.88 8.31
N GLY A 52 6.75 -7.06 7.36
CA GLY A 52 6.56 -6.68 5.96
C GLY A 52 6.72 -5.19 5.68
N GLN A 53 7.07 -4.38 6.68
CA GLN A 53 7.35 -2.95 6.50
C GLN A 53 8.84 -2.64 6.56
N LEU A 54 9.23 -1.54 5.92
CA LEU A 54 10.59 -1.03 5.85
C LEU A 54 10.58 0.48 5.89
N TYR A 55 11.43 1.07 6.73
CA TYR A 55 11.63 2.50 6.77
C TYR A 55 12.90 2.93 6.05
N ARG A 56 12.78 3.66 4.93
CA ARG A 56 13.93 4.17 4.18
C ARG A 56 13.62 5.49 3.48
N SER A 57 14.65 6.30 3.31
CA SER A 57 14.62 7.41 2.34
C SER A 57 14.97 6.92 0.94
N VAL A 58 14.48 7.62 -0.08
CA VAL A 58 14.86 7.39 -1.48
C VAL A 58 16.39 7.43 -1.67
N ARG A 59 17.10 8.30 -0.93
CA ARG A 59 18.57 8.39 -0.97
C ARG A 59 19.26 7.15 -0.40
N GLN A 60 18.71 6.55 0.67
CA GLN A 60 19.24 5.30 1.22
C GLN A 60 19.03 4.14 0.23
N ILE A 61 17.84 4.02 -0.37
CA ILE A 61 17.56 3.01 -1.40
C ILE A 61 18.55 3.16 -2.56
N GLN A 62 18.77 4.40 -3.03
CA GLN A 62 19.72 4.70 -4.11
C GLN A 62 21.15 4.25 -3.78
N ARG A 63 21.62 4.50 -2.55
CA ARG A 63 22.94 4.08 -2.08
C ARG A 63 23.04 2.56 -1.99
N ALA A 64 22.07 1.91 -1.37
CA ALA A 64 22.04 0.45 -1.22
C ALA A 64 21.97 -0.28 -2.57
N CYS A 65 21.28 0.31 -3.55
CA CYS A 65 21.19 -0.24 -4.90
C CYS A 65 22.42 0.09 -5.77
N SER A 66 23.42 0.82 -5.29
CA SER A 66 24.64 1.09 -6.04
C SER A 66 25.54 -0.15 -6.11
N TYR A 67 26.45 -0.22 -7.09
CA TYR A 67 27.44 -1.29 -7.21
C TYR A 67 28.68 -0.82 -7.96
N LYS A 68 29.80 -1.53 -7.82
CA LYS A 68 31.05 -1.22 -8.52
C LYS A 68 31.12 -1.95 -9.87
N ILE A 69 31.58 -1.25 -10.90
CA ILE A 69 32.06 -1.80 -12.17
C ILE A 69 33.51 -1.34 -12.32
N GLY A 70 34.45 -2.25 -12.06
CA GLY A 70 35.86 -1.88 -11.85
C GLY A 70 35.98 -0.83 -10.75
N TYR A 71 36.62 0.31 -11.06
CA TYR A 71 36.78 1.44 -10.14
C TYR A 71 35.57 2.40 -10.09
N ARG A 72 34.59 2.26 -10.99
CA ARG A 72 33.45 3.18 -11.09
C ARG A 72 32.27 2.68 -10.25
N THR A 73 31.58 3.58 -9.57
CA THR A 73 30.33 3.25 -8.87
C THR A 73 29.14 3.54 -9.76
N LYS A 74 28.44 2.49 -10.21
CA LYS A 74 27.13 2.59 -10.87
C LYS A 74 26.06 2.79 -9.82
N LYS A 75 25.31 3.87 -9.96
CA LYS A 75 24.26 4.29 -9.03
C LYS A 75 23.01 4.65 -9.83
N PRO A 76 21.81 4.20 -9.44
CA PRO A 76 20.58 4.65 -10.10
C PRO A 76 20.40 6.15 -9.84
N SER A 77 19.89 6.88 -10.82
CA SER A 77 19.57 8.31 -10.61
C SER A 77 18.44 8.45 -9.58
N PHE A 78 18.31 9.62 -8.96
CA PHE A 78 17.29 9.83 -7.93
C PHE A 78 15.87 9.76 -8.52
N SER A 79 15.67 10.32 -9.72
CA SER A 79 14.43 10.22 -10.47
C SER A 79 14.11 8.77 -10.85
N THR A 80 15.11 8.00 -11.31
CA THR A 80 14.92 6.58 -11.62
C THR A 80 14.39 5.79 -10.41
N VAL A 81 14.94 6.02 -9.22
CA VAL A 81 14.43 5.34 -8.01
C VAL A 81 12.99 5.75 -7.73
N ARG A 82 12.64 7.05 -7.81
CA ARG A 82 11.26 7.51 -7.59
C ARG A 82 10.28 6.91 -8.58
N THR A 83 10.58 6.95 -9.87
CA THR A 83 9.73 6.37 -10.92
C THR A 83 9.50 4.89 -10.67
N ILE A 84 10.54 4.14 -10.30
CA ILE A 84 10.40 2.72 -9.99
C ILE A 84 9.51 2.49 -8.76
N LEU A 85 9.64 3.31 -7.71
CA LEU A 85 8.76 3.21 -6.54
C LEU A 85 7.30 3.52 -6.88
N GLU A 86 7.05 4.50 -7.74
CA GLU A 86 5.72 4.82 -8.27
C GLU A 86 5.16 3.63 -9.07
N GLU A 87 5.93 3.08 -10.01
CA GLU A 87 5.52 1.89 -10.78
C GLU A 87 5.22 0.68 -9.87
N LEU A 88 6.04 0.44 -8.83
CA LEU A 88 5.79 -0.66 -7.87
C LEU A 88 4.52 -0.41 -7.05
N THR A 89 4.18 0.86 -6.80
CA THR A 89 2.93 1.25 -6.12
C THR A 89 1.73 1.05 -7.03
N GLU A 90 1.83 1.45 -8.30
CA GLU A 90 0.78 1.23 -9.32
C GLU A 90 0.55 -0.26 -9.60
N GLU A 91 1.59 -1.08 -9.43
CA GLU A 91 1.51 -2.54 -9.52
C GLU A 91 0.99 -3.22 -8.26
N GLU A 92 0.59 -2.46 -7.24
CA GLU A 92 0.11 -2.96 -5.95
C GLU A 92 1.11 -3.88 -5.25
N ARG A 93 2.41 -3.73 -5.53
CA ARG A 93 3.48 -4.53 -4.90
C ARG A 93 3.96 -3.92 -3.59
N ILE A 94 3.92 -2.59 -3.53
CA ILE A 94 4.24 -1.83 -2.32
C ILE A 94 3.18 -0.77 -2.09
N THR A 95 3.03 -0.38 -0.83
CA THR A 95 2.45 0.91 -0.46
C THR A 95 3.50 1.77 0.21
N GLN A 96 3.35 3.09 0.11
CA GLN A 96 4.30 4.04 0.68
C GLN A 96 3.56 5.11 1.49
N ARG A 97 4.07 5.40 2.70
CA ARG A 97 3.60 6.45 3.59
C ARG A 97 4.77 7.35 3.94
N THR A 98 4.71 8.60 3.52
CA THR A 98 5.71 9.61 3.90
C THR A 98 5.45 10.07 5.33
N THR A 99 6.52 10.13 6.11
CA THR A 99 6.55 10.61 7.49
C THR A 99 7.60 11.72 7.61
N HIS A 100 7.68 12.37 8.77
CA HIS A 100 8.58 13.50 8.98
C HIS A 100 10.08 13.15 8.89
N LEU A 101 10.47 11.88 9.10
CA LEU A 101 11.88 11.43 9.04
C LEU A 101 12.25 10.67 7.74
N GLY A 102 11.30 10.43 6.82
CA GLY A 102 11.49 9.45 5.74
C GLY A 102 10.20 8.77 5.27
N THR A 103 10.33 7.65 4.55
CA THR A 103 9.20 6.93 3.93
C THR A 103 9.11 5.52 4.49
N LEU A 104 7.92 5.18 5.00
CA LEU A 104 7.55 3.83 5.38
C LEU A 104 6.99 3.11 4.15
N PHE A 105 7.65 2.04 3.74
CA PHE A 105 7.21 1.15 2.67
C PHE A 105 6.59 -0.09 3.30
N THR A 106 5.45 -0.54 2.78
CA THR A 106 4.83 -1.83 3.14
C THR A 106 4.84 -2.73 1.91
N ILE A 107 5.35 -3.94 2.03
CA ILE A 107 5.29 -4.95 0.97
C ILE A 107 3.89 -5.57 0.97
N CYS A 108 3.15 -5.44 -0.12
CA CYS A 108 1.84 -6.06 -0.26
C CYS A 108 1.96 -7.58 -0.29
N ASN A 109 1.02 -8.28 0.34
CA ASN A 109 0.96 -9.75 0.41
C ASN A 109 2.19 -10.44 1.02
N TYR A 110 2.99 -9.72 1.82
CA TYR A 110 4.23 -10.24 2.40
C TYR A 110 4.10 -11.62 3.08
N GLU A 111 2.98 -11.86 3.78
CA GLU A 111 2.69 -13.15 4.43
C GLU A 111 2.50 -14.29 3.43
N ALA A 112 1.72 -14.09 2.37
CA ALA A 112 1.50 -15.07 1.31
C ALA A 112 2.79 -15.39 0.52
N LEU A 113 3.78 -14.49 0.53
CA LEU A 113 5.09 -14.70 -0.10
C LEU A 113 6.04 -15.52 0.77
N ARG A 114 5.90 -15.39 2.09
CA ARG A 114 6.76 -16.03 3.10
C ARG A 114 6.23 -17.39 3.53
N ALA A 115 4.94 -17.65 3.35
CA ALA A 115 4.39 -18.99 3.46
C ALA A 115 5.04 -19.88 2.38
N PHE A 116 6.05 -20.65 2.77
CA PHE A 116 6.41 -21.84 2.03
C PHE A 116 5.12 -22.67 1.90
N PRO A 117 4.80 -23.23 0.73
CA PRO A 117 3.78 -24.26 0.70
C PRO A 117 4.32 -25.37 1.59
N GLU A 118 3.78 -25.51 2.80
CA GLU A 118 3.92 -26.74 3.55
C GLU A 118 3.60 -27.86 2.57
N THR A 119 4.51 -28.83 2.48
CA THR A 119 4.43 -29.93 1.53
C THR A 119 3.00 -30.43 1.49
N ARG A 120 2.41 -30.42 0.29
CA ARG A 120 1.06 -30.85 -0.04
C ARG A 120 0.83 -32.30 0.41
N THR A 121 0.63 -32.51 1.71
CA THR A 121 0.41 -33.81 2.35
C THR A 121 -0.34 -33.51 3.66
N ALA A 122 -1.58 -33.97 3.72
CA ALA A 122 -2.63 -33.56 4.66
C ALA A 122 -3.08 -32.10 4.40
N GLN A 123 -4.31 -31.78 4.01
CA GLN A 123 -5.58 -32.33 4.47
C GLN A 123 -6.61 -32.28 3.33
N ARG A 124 -7.13 -33.45 2.94
CA ARG A 124 -8.45 -33.62 2.35
C ARG A 124 -9.29 -34.33 3.41
N SER A 125 -9.84 -33.53 4.33
CA SER A 125 -10.77 -33.87 5.43
C SER A 125 -10.52 -32.79 6.49
N GLU A 126 -11.44 -31.96 6.97
CA GLU A 126 -12.90 -32.01 7.10
C GLU A 126 -13.41 -30.56 7.22
N GLN A 127 -14.70 -30.37 6.96
CA GLN A 127 -15.44 -29.17 7.30
C GLN A 127 -15.58 -29.07 8.83
N SER A 128 -15.31 -27.89 9.42
CA SER A 128 -16.11 -27.35 10.52
C SER A 128 -15.93 -25.84 10.67
N GLU A 129 -17.05 -25.19 10.99
CA GLU A 129 -17.32 -23.76 11.13
C GLU A 129 -16.48 -23.02 12.19
N GLY A 130 -16.37 -21.68 12.06
CA GLY A 130 -16.02 -20.78 13.17
C GLY A 130 -15.28 -19.50 12.79
N ASP A 131 -16.01 -18.38 12.75
CA ASP A 131 -15.61 -16.96 12.88
C ASP A 131 -14.78 -16.25 11.77
N LEU A 132 -15.49 -15.49 10.92
CA LEU A 132 -14.97 -14.38 10.11
C LEU A 132 -15.14 -13.05 10.87
N PRO A 133 -14.15 -12.13 10.89
CA PRO A 133 -14.36 -10.79 11.41
C PRO A 133 -15.29 -9.98 10.50
N ALA A 134 -16.16 -9.20 11.14
CA ALA A 134 -17.36 -8.56 10.63
C ALA A 134 -17.23 -7.88 9.26
N SER A 135 -18.12 -8.27 8.35
CA SER A 135 -18.47 -7.50 7.15
C SER A 135 -19.06 -6.15 7.58
N ILE A 136 -18.46 -5.06 7.11
CA ILE A 136 -19.03 -3.71 7.20
C ILE A 136 -20.44 -3.75 6.62
N SER A 137 -21.41 -3.31 7.41
CA SER A 137 -22.84 -3.42 7.07
C SER A 137 -23.19 -2.50 5.89
N THR A 138 -24.19 -2.88 5.10
CA THR A 138 -24.71 -2.06 3.98
C THR A 138 -25.14 -0.66 4.44
N GLU A 139 -25.46 -0.49 5.72
CA GLU A 139 -25.82 0.79 6.32
C GLU A 139 -24.61 1.73 6.49
N GLU A 140 -23.44 1.22 6.85
CA GLU A 140 -22.22 2.01 7.06
C GLU A 140 -21.65 2.52 5.74
N THR A 141 -21.71 1.71 4.69
CA THR A 141 -21.34 2.12 3.32
C THR A 141 -22.24 3.26 2.82
N THR A 142 -23.54 3.17 3.10
CA THR A 142 -24.51 4.23 2.76
C THR A 142 -24.20 5.54 3.52
N ARG A 143 -23.76 5.44 4.78
CA ARG A 143 -23.37 6.59 5.61
C ARG A 143 -22.08 7.27 5.13
N ILE A 144 -21.08 6.49 4.71
CA ILE A 144 -19.83 7.01 4.12
C ILE A 144 -20.13 7.78 2.83
N ASP A 145 -20.98 7.23 1.97
CA ASP A 145 -21.36 7.87 0.71
C ASP A 145 -22.12 9.19 0.94
N THR A 146 -22.95 9.29 1.99
CA THR A 146 -23.58 10.56 2.38
C THR A 146 -22.59 11.63 2.83
N LEU A 147 -21.53 11.26 3.57
CA LEU A 147 -20.50 12.21 4.00
C LEU A 147 -19.64 12.68 2.83
N ILE A 148 -19.34 11.79 1.87
CA ILE A 148 -18.64 12.13 0.64
C ILE A 148 -19.42 13.17 -0.16
N LYS A 149 -20.75 12.99 -0.31
CA LYS A 149 -21.61 13.96 -0.99
C LYS A 149 -21.64 15.32 -0.28
N LEU A 150 -21.78 15.33 1.05
CA LEU A 150 -21.80 16.55 1.85
C LEU A 150 -20.48 17.35 1.74
N TYR A 151 -19.34 16.65 1.72
CA TYR A 151 -18.04 17.29 1.52
C TYR A 151 -17.91 17.89 0.11
N GLN A 152 -18.34 17.16 -0.93
CA GLN A 152 -18.29 17.65 -2.31
C GLN A 152 -19.12 18.93 -2.51
N GLU A 153 -20.27 19.01 -1.84
CA GLU A 153 -21.14 20.18 -1.86
C GLU A 153 -20.51 21.39 -1.15
N LYS A 154 -19.87 21.17 0.01
CA LYS A 154 -19.20 22.25 0.75
C LYS A 154 -17.93 22.78 0.08
N PHE A 155 -17.18 21.92 -0.62
CA PHE A 155 -15.89 22.22 -1.23
C PHE A 155 -15.82 21.93 -2.74
N PRO A 156 -16.66 22.56 -3.59
CA PRO A 156 -16.79 22.21 -5.01
C PRO A 156 -15.49 22.46 -5.82
N GLY A 157 -14.63 23.39 -5.38
CA GLY A 157 -13.35 23.69 -6.02
C GLY A 157 -12.27 22.62 -5.79
N HIS A 158 -12.34 21.86 -4.69
CA HIS A 158 -11.40 20.77 -4.39
C HIS A 158 -11.64 19.55 -5.28
N VAL A 159 -12.90 19.30 -5.65
CA VAL A 159 -13.31 18.18 -6.50
C VAL A 159 -12.98 18.45 -7.97
N LYS A 160 -13.18 19.70 -8.45
CA LYS A 160 -12.94 20.09 -9.85
C LYS A 160 -11.46 20.05 -10.28
N ARG A 161 -10.50 20.18 -9.35
CA ARG A 161 -9.06 20.24 -9.67
C ARG A 161 -8.40 18.87 -9.79
N ILE A 162 -9.02 17.80 -9.27
CA ILE A 162 -8.36 16.50 -9.03
C ILE A 162 -9.16 15.30 -9.60
N GLY A 163 -10.44 15.48 -9.97
CA GLY A 163 -11.23 14.45 -10.67
C GLY A 163 -11.56 13.22 -9.80
N ARG A 164 -11.83 12.05 -10.41
CA ARG A 164 -12.20 10.79 -9.71
C ARG A 164 -11.24 10.41 -8.57
N LYS A 165 -9.95 10.75 -8.67
CA LYS A 165 -8.92 10.49 -7.64
C LYS A 165 -9.18 11.19 -6.31
N THR A 166 -9.96 12.28 -6.29
CA THR A 166 -10.32 13.01 -5.06
C THR A 166 -11.32 12.23 -4.22
N VAL A 167 -12.30 11.60 -4.86
CA VAL A 167 -13.39 10.89 -4.19
C VAL A 167 -12.88 9.61 -3.54
N PHE A 168 -11.98 8.90 -4.23
CA PHE A 168 -11.28 7.75 -3.66
C PHE A 168 -10.46 8.14 -2.43
N LYS A 169 -9.62 9.18 -2.53
CA LYS A 169 -8.87 9.70 -1.37
C LYS A 169 -9.77 10.12 -0.21
N MET A 170 -10.95 10.68 -0.50
CA MET A 170 -11.90 11.10 0.54
C MET A 170 -12.49 9.91 1.28
N ARG A 171 -12.86 8.87 0.54
CA ARG A 171 -13.34 7.60 1.09
C ARG A 171 -12.27 6.96 1.97
N ASP A 172 -11.03 6.91 1.49
CA ASP A 172 -9.89 6.36 2.25
C ASP A 172 -9.64 7.15 3.56
N ILE A 173 -9.82 8.47 3.54
CA ILE A 173 -9.68 9.32 4.74
C ILE A 173 -10.79 9.05 5.75
N ILE A 174 -12.04 8.90 5.30
CA ILE A 174 -13.20 8.63 6.18
C ILE A 174 -13.10 7.21 6.74
N GLU A 175 -12.77 6.23 5.90
CA GLU A 175 -12.55 4.84 6.31
C GLU A 175 -11.39 4.71 7.31
N GLY A 176 -10.28 5.43 7.09
CA GLY A 176 -9.16 5.48 8.03
C GLY A 176 -9.55 6.11 9.37
N ALA A 177 -10.29 7.22 9.36
CA ALA A 177 -10.76 7.86 10.59
C ALA A 177 -11.71 6.96 11.40
N LEU A 178 -12.55 6.17 10.73
CA LEU A 178 -13.43 5.19 11.40
C LEU A 178 -12.65 4.03 12.00
N GLN A 179 -11.62 3.53 11.32
CA GLN A 179 -10.72 2.49 11.85
C GLN A 179 -9.94 2.99 13.08
N ASP A 180 -9.64 4.29 13.13
CA ASP A 180 -9.03 4.95 14.28
C ASP A 180 -10.04 5.24 15.42
N GLY A 181 -11.29 4.76 15.31
CA GLY A 181 -12.32 4.88 16.33
C GLY A 181 -13.05 6.24 16.36
N ILE A 182 -12.89 7.09 15.35
CA ILE A 182 -13.57 8.38 15.26
C ILE A 182 -15.00 8.16 14.76
N SER A 183 -15.99 8.67 15.50
CA SER A 183 -17.39 8.53 15.09
C SER A 183 -17.70 9.33 13.82
N LEU A 184 -18.65 8.82 13.02
CA LEU A 184 -19.15 9.49 11.81
C LEU A 184 -19.66 10.91 12.09
N GLU A 185 -20.24 11.13 13.27
CA GLU A 185 -20.76 12.43 13.71
C GLU A 185 -19.63 13.45 13.94
N ALA A 186 -18.52 13.03 14.55
CA ALA A 186 -17.35 13.89 14.75
C ALA A 186 -16.67 14.25 13.42
N ILE A 187 -16.69 13.35 12.44
CA ILE A 187 -16.18 13.61 11.09
C ILE A 187 -17.06 14.66 10.39
N LYS A 188 -18.39 14.51 10.49
CA LYS A 188 -19.35 15.47 9.93
C LYS A 188 -19.15 16.87 10.52
N GLU A 189 -19.04 16.98 11.85
CA GLU A 189 -18.83 18.25 12.54
C GLU A 189 -17.52 18.95 12.10
N ARG A 190 -16.46 18.17 11.88
CA ARG A 190 -15.18 18.70 11.35
C ARG A 190 -15.30 19.20 9.92
N ILE A 191 -16.02 18.49 9.06
CA ILE A 191 -16.31 18.94 7.69
C ILE A 191 -17.12 20.23 7.73
N ASP A 192 -18.04 20.34 8.70
CA ASP A 192 -18.89 21.51 8.83
C ASP A 192 -18.14 22.76 9.29
N LYS A 193 -17.22 22.63 10.24
CA LYS A 193 -16.37 23.73 10.76
C LYS A 193 -15.28 24.20 9.81
N ALA A 194 -14.85 23.38 8.85
CA ALA A 194 -13.73 23.66 7.96
C ALA A 194 -13.96 24.79 6.93
N LYS A 195 -15.11 25.49 6.96
CA LYS A 195 -15.42 26.63 6.08
C LYS A 195 -15.59 27.96 6.84
N GLU A 196 -15.54 27.93 8.17
CA GLU A 196 -15.74 29.10 9.03
C GLU A 196 -14.43 29.76 9.49
N GLY A 197 -13.27 29.23 9.09
CA GLY A 197 -11.94 29.84 9.26
C GLY A 197 -11.20 29.98 7.94
#